data_AF-A0A946MP81-F1
#
_entry.id   AF-A0A946MP81-F1
#
_cell.length_a   1.000
_cell.length_b   1.000
_cell.length_c   1.000
_cell.angle_alpha   90.00
_cell.angle_beta   90.00
_cell.angle_gamma   90.00
#
_symmetry.space_group_name_H-M   'P 1'
#
loop_
_entity.id
_entity.type
_entity.pdbx_description
1 polymer ?
#
loop_
_entity_poly.entity_id
_entity_poly.type
_entity_poly.pdbx_seq_one_letter_code
_entity_poly.pdbx_strand_id
1 'polypeptide(L)' 'MKIKWIGHACFMLVTDNGTSIVMDPFEPHFYGRDYGTIEETADIATASHSHRDHGFVSIL' A
#
# COMPACT_ATOMS: atom_id res chain seq x y z
N MET A 1 10.45 -0.73 14.90
CA MET A 1 9.42 -0.77 13.84
C MET A 1 9.19 0.65 13.32
N LYS A 2 8.99 0.83 12.01
CA LYS A 2 8.61 2.11 11.37
C LYS A 2 7.28 1.94 10.63
N ILE A 3 6.46 2.99 10.63
CA ILE A 3 5.22 3.07 9.86
C ILE A 3 5.19 4.38 9.06
N LYS A 4 4.81 4.28 7.78
CA LYS A 4 4.62 5.41 6.87
C LYS A 4 3.21 5.32 6.28
N TRP A 5 2.47 6.42 6.30
CA TRP A 5 1.24 6.55 5.53
C TRP A 5 1.57 6.98 4.10
N ILE A 6 0.98 6.30 3.11
CA ILE A 6 1.19 6.60 1.68
C ILE A 6 0.00 7.39 1.12
N GLY A 7 -1.23 6.96 1.42
CA GLY A 7 -2.43 7.57 0.86
C GLY A 7 -3.66 6.68 1.10
N HIS A 8 -4.87 7.23 1.15
CA HIS A 8 -6.09 6.47 1.48
C HIS A 8 -5.90 5.59 2.73
N ALA A 9 -6.12 4.28 2.62
CA ALA A 9 -5.86 3.26 3.64
C ALA A 9 -4.49 2.57 3.50
N CYS A 10 -3.62 3.06 2.61
CA CYS A 10 -2.33 2.43 2.30
C CYS A 10 -1.22 2.86 3.28
N PHE A 11 -0.57 1.87 3.89
CA PHE A 11 0.55 2.05 4.81
C PHE A 11 1.74 1.17 4.42
N MET A 12 2.94 1.70 4.60
CA MET A 12 4.18 0.93 4.57
C MET A 12 4.68 0.71 5.99
N LEU A 13 4.97 -0.54 6.33
CA LEU A 13 5.59 -0.94 7.59
C LEU A 13 6.97 -1.51 7.31
N VAL A 14 7.94 -1.17 8.15
CA VAL A 14 9.25 -1.81 8.18
C VAL A 14 9.49 -2.34 9.59
N THR A 15 9.61 -3.65 9.71
CA THR A 15 9.88 -4.34 10.98
C THR A 15 11.32 -4.10 11.43
N ASP A 16 11.64 -4.45 12.69
CA ASP A 16 13.01 -4.26 13.22
C ASP A 16 14.07 -5.16 12.56
N ASN A 17 13.66 -6.27 11.95
CA ASN A 17 14.53 -7.14 11.15
C ASN A 17 14.55 -6.75 9.65
N GLY A 18 13.92 -5.63 9.27
CA GLY A 18 14.01 -5.07 7.92
C GLY A 18 12.96 -5.55 6.92
N THR A 19 12.04 -6.45 7.31
CA THR A 19 10.92 -6.87 6.44
C THR A 19 9.99 -5.69 6.17
N SER A 20 9.71 -5.48 4.89
CA SER A 20 8.82 -4.43 4.38
C SER A 20 7.44 -4.99 4.05
N ILE A 21 6.39 -4.32 4.52
CA ILE A 21 4.99 -4.74 4.34
C ILE A 21 4.19 -3.54 3.88
N VAL A 22 3.50 -3.68 2.75
CA VAL A 22 2.50 -2.72 2.30
C VAL A 22 1.10 -3.25 2.54
N MET A 23 0.27 -2.44 3.19
CA MET A 23 -1.11 -2.76 3.55
C MET A 23 -2.05 -1.89 2.75
N ASP A 24 -3.12 -2.49 2.22
CA ASP A 24 -4.18 -1.85 1.44
C ASP A 24 -3.71 -0.96 0.27
N PRO A 25 -2.86 -1.47 -0.65
CA PRO A 25 -2.47 -0.71 -1.82
C PRO A 25 -3.70 -0.37 -2.68
N PHE A 26 -3.79 0.90 -3.07
CA PHE A 26 -4.89 1.44 -3.87
C PHE A 26 -4.46 1.63 -5.33
N GLU A 27 -5.42 1.53 -6.24
CA GLU A 27 -5.20 1.91 -7.62
C GLU A 27 -5.08 3.44 -7.77
N PRO A 28 -3.96 3.96 -8.32
CA PRO A 28 -3.81 5.39 -8.54
C PRO A 28 -4.92 5.96 -9.41
N HIS A 29 -5.38 7.18 -9.10
CA HIS A 29 -6.46 7.88 -9.82
C HIS A 29 -7.83 7.20 -9.79
N PHE A 30 -8.04 6.19 -8.93
CA PHE A 30 -9.33 5.53 -8.80
C PHE A 30 -10.42 6.51 -8.33
N TYR A 31 -11.56 6.51 -9.03
CA TYR A 31 -12.66 7.48 -8.85
C TYR A 31 -12.25 8.96 -8.91
N GLY A 32 -11.15 9.30 -9.59
CA GLY A 32 -10.69 10.69 -9.70
C GLY A 32 -10.11 11.25 -8.39
N ARG A 33 -9.79 10.39 -7.41
CA ARG A 33 -9.03 10.79 -6.23
C ARG A 33 -7.54 10.62 -6.50
N ASP A 34 -6.78 11.65 -6.16
CA ASP A 34 -5.33 11.66 -6.29
C ASP A 34 -4.70 11.57 -4.90
N TYR A 35 -4.28 10.35 -4.54
CA TYR A 35 -3.46 10.07 -3.36
C TYR A 35 -1.99 9.89 -3.74
N GLY A 36 -1.61 10.22 -4.97
CA GLY A 36 -0.32 9.90 -5.57
C GLY A 36 -0.22 8.47 -6.09
N THR A 37 1.01 8.08 -6.42
CA THR A 37 1.39 6.73 -6.85
C THR A 37 2.19 6.06 -5.75
N ILE A 38 2.02 4.74 -5.62
CA ILE A 38 2.88 3.93 -4.75
C ILE A 38 4.17 3.66 -5.53
N GLU A 39 5.29 4.22 -5.06
CA GLU A 39 6.62 4.06 -5.70
C GLU A 39 7.51 3.06 -4.95
N GLU A 40 7.06 2.60 -3.78
CA GLU A 40 7.80 1.70 -2.92
C GLU A 40 7.55 0.23 -3.28
N THR A 41 8.61 -0.58 -3.23
CA THR A 41 8.52 -2.05 -3.25
C THR A 41 8.41 -2.60 -1.83
N ALA A 42 7.71 -3.72 -1.65
CA ALA A 42 7.60 -4.40 -0.37
C ALA A 42 7.82 -5.92 -0.51
N ASP A 43 8.30 -6.57 0.56
CA ASP A 43 8.43 -8.03 0.61
C ASP A 43 7.05 -8.71 0.68
N ILE A 44 6.08 -8.06 1.31
CA ILE A 44 4.73 -8.58 1.53
C ILE A 44 3.71 -7.49 1.19
N ALA A 45 2.68 -7.86 0.41
CA ALA A 45 1.49 -7.04 0.20
C ALA A 45 0.28 -7.71 0.87
N THR A 46 -0.49 -6.93 1.62
CA THR A 46 -1.76 -7.38 2.23
C THR A 46 -2.90 -6.48 1.83
N ALA A 47 -4.09 -7.05 1.68
CA ALA A 47 -5.32 -6.31 1.43
C ALA A 47 -6.39 -6.74 2.42
N SER A 48 -7.04 -5.78 3.05
CA SER A 48 -8.18 -5.99 3.94
C SER A 48 -9.37 -6.61 3.19
N HIS A 49 -9.53 -6.26 1.91
CA HIS A 49 -10.53 -6.81 0.98
C HIS A 49 -10.15 -6.50 -0.47
N SER A 50 -10.89 -7.05 -1.44
CA SER A 50 -10.51 -7.04 -2.86
C SER A 50 -11.05 -5.87 -3.69
N HIS A 51 -11.56 -4.79 -3.07
CA HIS A 51 -11.93 -3.60 -3.85
C HIS A 51 -10.69 -2.89 -4.41
N ARG A 52 -10.82 -2.18 -5.52
CA ARG A 52 -9.69 -1.57 -6.24
C ARG A 52 -8.97 -0.47 -5.44
N ASP A 53 -9.64 0.13 -4.47
CA ASP A 53 -9.07 1.10 -3.53
C ASP A 53 -8.36 0.48 -2.32
N HIS A 54 -8.34 -0.85 -2.20
CA HIS A 54 -7.67 -1.56 -1.09
C HIS A 54 -6.87 -2.81 -1.53
N GLY A 55 -7.21 -3.41 -2.66
CA GLY A 55 -6.73 -4.71 -3.13
C GLY A 55 -5.88 -4.62 -4.38
N PHE A 56 -5.34 -3.45 -4.71
CA PHE A 56 -4.48 -3.25 -5.86
C PHE A 56 -3.07 -3.78 -5.56
N VAL A 57 -2.96 -5.09 -5.29
CA VAL A 57 -1.73 -5.75 -4.83
C VAL A 57 -0.78 -6.15 -5.97
N SER A 58 -1.25 -6.16 -7.22
CA SER A 58 -0.51 -6.64 -8.39
C SER A 58 0.49 -5.63 -9.00
N ILE A 59 0.63 -4.46 -8.39
CA ILE A 59 1.49 -3.34 -8.82
C ILE A 59 2.90 -3.42 -8.18
N LEU A 60 3.07 -4.23 -7.14
CA LEU A 60 4.25 -4.25 -6.28
C LEU A 60 5.23 -5.38 -6.63
#